data_AF-A0A2N3J0Z8-F1
#
_entry.id   AF-A0A2N3J0Z8-F1
#
_cell.length_a   1.000
_cell.length_b   1.000
_cell.length_c   1.000
_cell.angle_alpha   90.00
_cell.angle_beta   90.00
_cell.angle_gamma   90.00
#
_symmetry.space_group_name_H-M   'P 1'
#
loop_
_entity.id
_entity.type
_entity.pdbx_description
1 polymer ?
#
loop_
_entity_poly.entity_id
_entity_poly.type
_entity_poly.pdbx_seq_one_letter_code
_entity_poly.pdbx_strand_id
1 'polypeptide(L)'
;MIHKLPGTYMLRELQDVTVLPTISWQPQTAGWVLLAMILGSLALLWIYHRVQLWWQQRYRREALAALRTLNWSNTGTSLTLFHIIKEVLTHLSPGYAKLFGTPLLQTLDSAMPDRQTRFATELGERWLVSLVCDQVVLSVSDQLCLVSLCSDWLQHHQTPCPSAALTVEARHA
;
A
#
# COMPACT_ATOMS: atom_id res chain seq x y z
N MET A 1 12.13 92.93 11.28
CA MET A 1 10.84 92.45 10.72
C MET A 1 10.95 90.94 10.52
N ILE A 2 10.23 90.16 11.33
CA ILE A 2 10.02 88.72 11.13
C ILE A 2 8.53 88.51 11.40
N HIS A 3 7.76 88.31 10.32
CA HIS A 3 6.33 88.03 10.41
C HIS A 3 6.14 86.60 10.95
N LYS A 4 5.66 86.47 12.19
CA LYS A 4 5.08 85.21 12.65
C LYS A 4 3.83 84.97 11.82
N LEU A 5 3.83 83.93 10.99
CA LEU A 5 2.59 83.49 10.35
C LEU A 5 1.58 83.15 11.46
N PRO A 6 0.32 83.61 11.36
CA PRO A 6 -0.70 83.25 12.32
C PRO A 6 -0.95 81.74 12.17
N GLY A 7 -0.55 80.97 13.17
CA GLY A 7 -0.86 79.55 13.25
C GLY A 7 -2.37 79.41 13.20
N THR A 8 -2.88 78.93 12.06
CA THR A 8 -4.30 78.73 11.81
C THR A 8 -4.85 77.79 12.89
N TYR A 9 -5.80 78.30 13.67
CA TYR A 9 -6.49 77.58 14.75
C TYR A 9 -7.09 76.24 14.32
N MET A 10 -7.25 76.00 13.00
CA MET A 10 -7.65 74.72 12.41
C MET A 10 -6.71 73.53 12.72
N LEU A 11 -5.41 73.76 12.94
CA LEU A 11 -4.45 72.69 13.19
C LEU A 11 -4.36 72.27 14.66
N ARG A 12 -4.96 73.04 15.58
CA ARG A 12 -4.90 72.77 17.02
C ARG A 12 -5.91 71.72 17.49
N GLU A 13 -6.97 71.52 16.72
CA GLU A 13 -8.05 70.54 16.97
C GLU A 13 -7.82 69.20 16.24
N LEU A 14 -6.71 69.06 15.48
CA LEU A 14 -6.29 67.76 14.95
C LEU A 14 -5.70 66.97 16.11
N GLN A 15 -6.60 66.35 16.87
CA GLN A 15 -6.31 65.36 17.89
C GLN A 15 -5.41 64.29 17.26
N ASP A 16 -4.17 64.21 17.75
CA ASP A 16 -3.21 63.21 17.33
C ASP A 16 -3.89 61.84 17.47
N VAL A 17 -4.20 61.22 16.33
CA VAL A 17 -4.92 59.94 16.31
C VAL A 17 -3.92 58.94 16.86
N THR A 18 -4.06 58.63 18.16
CA THR A 18 -3.25 57.63 18.84
C THR A 18 -3.31 56.36 18.01
N VAL A 19 -2.22 56.06 17.31
CA VAL A 19 -2.08 54.85 16.53
C VAL A 19 -2.22 53.72 17.52
N LEU A 20 -3.32 52.96 17.42
CA LEU A 20 -3.55 51.81 18.28
C LEU A 20 -2.30 50.92 18.20
N PRO A 21 -1.76 50.46 19.34
CA PRO A 21 -0.60 49.58 19.32
C PRO A 21 -0.92 48.42 18.39
N THR A 22 0.01 48.13 17.48
CA THR A 22 -0.17 47.14 16.44
C THR A 22 -0.54 45.82 17.12
N ILE A 23 -1.75 45.32 16.82
CA ILE A 23 -2.25 44.09 17.43
C ILE A 23 -1.30 42.98 17.00
N SER A 24 -0.51 42.48 17.94
CA SER A 24 0.41 41.37 17.70
C SER A 24 -0.39 40.15 17.29
N TRP A 25 -0.37 39.82 16.00
CA TRP A 25 -0.94 38.57 15.46
C TRP A 25 -0.13 37.33 15.85
N GLN A 26 0.93 37.49 16.64
CA GLN A 26 1.63 36.38 17.24
C GLN A 26 0.76 35.76 18.32
N PRO A 27 0.60 34.43 18.32
CA PRO A 27 -0.29 33.76 19.24
C PRO A 27 0.24 33.92 20.67
N GLN A 28 -0.39 34.79 21.46
CA GLN A 28 -0.03 35.05 22.86
C GLN A 28 -0.46 33.91 23.81
N THR A 29 -1.23 32.94 23.32
CA THR A 29 -1.82 31.87 24.13
C THR A 29 -1.21 30.50 23.82
N ALA A 30 -0.93 29.73 24.88
CA ALA A 30 -0.45 28.34 24.82
C ALA A 30 -1.37 27.38 24.03
N GLY A 31 -2.59 27.83 23.69
CA GLY A 31 -3.54 27.09 22.87
C GLY A 31 -2.99 26.73 21.48
N TRP A 32 -2.13 27.54 20.87
CA TRP A 32 -1.53 27.19 19.57
C TRP A 32 -0.48 26.09 19.68
N VAL A 33 0.26 26.03 20.79
CA VAL A 33 1.18 24.93 21.08
C VAL A 33 0.38 23.64 21.28
N LEU A 34 -0.70 23.70 22.05
CA LEU A 34 -1.60 22.55 22.24
C LEU A 34 -2.21 22.09 20.91
N LEU A 35 -2.65 23.03 20.06
CA LEU A 35 -3.25 22.74 18.77
C LEU A 35 -2.22 22.15 17.79
N ALA A 36 -1.00 22.70 17.76
CA ALA A 36 0.11 22.15 16.99
C ALA A 36 0.49 20.73 17.47
N MET A 37 0.48 20.49 18.78
CA MET A 37 0.73 19.17 19.36
C MET A 37 -0.35 18.15 18.96
N ILE A 38 -1.63 18.53 19.01
CA ILE A 38 -2.74 17.67 18.58
C ILE A 38 -2.65 17.39 17.08
N LEU A 39 -2.39 18.41 16.27
CA LEU A 39 -2.29 18.24 14.81
C LEU A 39 -1.07 17.39 14.43
N GLY A 40 0.05 17.59 15.12
CA GLY A 40 1.27 16.81 14.96
C GLY A 40 1.06 15.33 15.32
N SER A 41 0.39 15.03 16.42
CA SER A 41 0.11 13.65 16.81
C SER A 41 -0.84 12.96 15.82
N LEU A 42 -1.88 13.66 15.35
CA LEU A 42 -2.79 13.13 14.33
C LEU A 42 -2.07 12.84 13.02
N ALA A 43 -1.20 13.76 12.59
CA ALA A 43 -0.37 13.59 11.39
C ALA A 43 0.58 12.39 11.55
N LEU A 44 1.20 12.22 12.71
CA LEU A 44 2.07 11.08 12.99
C LEU A 44 1.33 9.74 12.92
N LEU A 45 0.15 9.66 13.54
CA LEU A 45 -0.71 8.48 13.47
C LEU A 45 -1.11 8.18 12.03
N TRP A 46 -1.48 9.22 11.27
CA TRP A 46 -1.86 9.05 9.87
C TRP A 46 -0.70 8.56 9.00
N ILE A 47 0.49 9.13 9.17
CA ILE A 47 1.71 8.69 8.49
C ILE A 47 2.03 7.25 8.89
N TYR A 48 1.96 6.91 10.18
CA TYR A 48 2.20 5.55 10.66
C TYR A 48 1.28 4.54 9.99
N HIS A 49 -0.04 4.79 9.96
CA HIS A 49 -0.99 3.92 9.27
C HIS A 49 -0.71 3.83 7.76
N ARG A 50 -0.38 4.95 7.11
CA ARG A 50 -0.04 4.97 5.68
C ARG A 50 1.24 4.17 5.39
N VAL A 51 2.24 4.29 6.24
CA VAL A 51 3.50 3.56 6.12
C VAL A 51 3.25 2.07 6.32
N GLN A 52 2.49 1.66 7.34
CA GLN A 52 2.11 0.27 7.56
C GLN A 52 1.38 -0.34 6.34
N LEU A 53 0.39 0.39 5.80
CA LEU A 53 -0.31 -0.03 4.58
C LEU A 53 0.65 -0.10 3.38
N TRP A 54 1.61 0.82 3.29
CA TRP A 54 2.59 0.82 2.21
C TRP A 54 3.55 -0.38 2.30
N TRP A 55 4.03 -0.72 3.50
CA TRP A 55 4.85 -1.92 3.73
C TRP A 55 4.08 -3.19 3.37
N GLN A 56 2.80 -3.28 3.74
CA GLN A 56 1.92 -4.38 3.36
C GLN A 56 1.67 -4.46 1.84
N GLN A 57 1.88 -3.40 1.08
CA GLN A 57 1.73 -3.42 -0.38
C GLN A 57 3.08 -3.57 -1.11
N ARG A 58 4.20 -3.50 -0.38
CA ARG A 58 5.56 -3.57 -0.94
C ARG A 58 5.82 -4.91 -1.62
N TYR A 59 5.52 -6.02 -0.94
CA TYR A 59 5.71 -7.37 -1.49
C TYR A 59 4.96 -7.55 -2.81
N ARG A 60 3.77 -6.96 -2.95
CA ARG A 60 2.98 -7.01 -4.21
C ARG A 60 3.69 -6.29 -5.35
N ARG A 61 4.27 -5.13 -5.05
CA ARG A 61 5.02 -4.35 -6.05
C ARG A 61 6.27 -5.07 -6.52
N GLU A 62 6.99 -5.71 -5.60
CA GLU A 62 8.19 -6.50 -5.91
C GLU A 62 7.82 -7.73 -6.77
N ALA A 63 6.77 -8.46 -6.40
CA ALA A 63 6.28 -9.60 -7.18
C ALA A 63 5.79 -9.18 -8.59
N LEU A 64 5.06 -8.06 -8.71
CA LEU A 64 4.63 -7.54 -10.01
C LEU A 64 5.81 -7.04 -10.86
N ALA A 65 6.83 -6.45 -10.24
CA ALA A 65 8.06 -6.06 -10.93
C ALA A 65 8.80 -7.29 -11.45
N ALA A 66 8.96 -8.32 -10.64
CA ALA A 66 9.57 -9.59 -11.03
C ALA A 66 8.82 -10.24 -12.20
N LEU A 67 7.48 -10.24 -12.16
CA LEU A 67 6.64 -10.78 -13.22
C LEU A 67 6.84 -10.05 -14.56
N ARG A 68 7.09 -8.74 -14.56
CA ARG A 68 7.40 -7.97 -15.79
C ARG A 68 8.77 -8.26 -16.38
N THR A 69 9.71 -8.74 -15.57
CA THR A 69 11.06 -9.12 -16.03
C THR A 69 11.12 -10.53 -16.61
N LEU A 70 10.03 -11.31 -16.53
CA LEU A 70 9.97 -12.65 -17.07
C LEU A 70 10.12 -12.62 -18.60
N ASN A 71 11.05 -13.43 -19.10
CA ASN A 71 11.27 -13.60 -20.52
C ASN A 71 11.12 -15.07 -20.89
N TRP A 72 10.00 -15.39 -21.54
CA TRP A 72 9.65 -16.74 -21.99
C TRP A 72 10.61 -17.34 -23.02
N SER A 73 11.57 -16.58 -23.54
CA SER A 73 12.66 -17.13 -24.34
C SER A 73 13.66 -17.96 -23.53
N ASN A 74 13.66 -17.84 -22.19
CA ASN A 74 14.61 -18.55 -21.33
C ASN A 74 14.01 -19.85 -20.78
N THR A 75 14.80 -20.92 -20.82
CA THR A 75 14.45 -22.21 -20.22
C THR A 75 14.35 -22.03 -18.71
N GLY A 76 13.17 -22.32 -18.13
CA GLY A 76 12.91 -22.16 -16.69
C GLY A 76 12.04 -20.97 -16.31
N THR A 77 11.52 -20.18 -17.26
CA THR A 77 10.60 -19.06 -16.97
C THR A 77 9.35 -19.51 -16.20
N SER A 78 8.82 -20.69 -16.54
CA SER A 78 7.69 -21.32 -15.81
C SER A 78 8.00 -21.52 -14.33
N LEU A 79 9.22 -21.95 -14.02
CA LEU A 79 9.71 -22.18 -12.66
C LEU A 79 9.96 -20.86 -11.93
N THR A 80 10.51 -19.84 -12.59
CA THR A 80 10.64 -18.50 -12.01
C THR A 80 9.27 -17.93 -11.63
N LEU A 81 8.27 -18.07 -12.50
CA LEU A 81 6.90 -17.64 -12.21
C LEU A 81 6.30 -18.41 -11.03
N PHE A 82 6.54 -19.71 -10.93
CA PHE A 82 6.16 -20.51 -9.75
C PHE A 82 6.82 -19.99 -8.47
N HIS A 83 8.13 -19.69 -8.49
CA HIS A 83 8.83 -19.16 -7.33
C HIS A 83 8.26 -17.81 -6.87
N ILE A 84 7.96 -16.89 -7.79
CA ILE A 84 7.36 -15.58 -7.46
C ILE A 84 6.02 -15.78 -6.73
N ILE A 85 5.13 -16.61 -7.27
CA ILE A 85 3.83 -16.90 -6.66
C ILE A 85 4.01 -17.60 -5.31
N LYS A 86 4.97 -18.54 -5.24
CA LYS A 86 5.27 -19.28 -4.01
C LYS A 86 5.77 -18.36 -2.91
N GLU A 87 6.66 -17.42 -3.22
CA GLU A 87 7.17 -16.42 -2.29
C GLU A 87 6.03 -15.56 -1.73
N VAL A 88 5.14 -15.06 -2.60
CA VAL A 88 3.96 -14.29 -2.16
C VAL A 88 3.03 -15.12 -1.26
N LEU A 89 2.77 -16.39 -1.61
CA LEU A 89 2.00 -17.30 -0.77
C LEU A 89 2.64 -17.50 0.60
N THR A 90 3.95 -17.68 0.68
CA THR A 90 4.65 -17.80 1.96
C THR A 90 4.60 -16.53 2.78
N HIS A 91 4.60 -15.38 2.12
CA HIS A 91 4.47 -14.07 2.75
C HIS A 91 3.05 -13.83 3.31
N LEU A 92 2.02 -14.41 2.68
CA LEU A 92 0.63 -14.37 3.13
C LEU A 92 0.39 -15.26 4.35
N SER A 93 0.91 -16.49 4.30
CA SER A 93 0.89 -17.40 5.44
C SER A 93 2.04 -18.40 5.34
N PRO A 94 2.87 -18.55 6.40
CA PRO A 94 3.94 -19.53 6.40
C PRO A 94 3.43 -20.98 6.25
N GLY A 95 2.14 -21.23 6.54
CA GLY A 95 1.50 -22.54 6.33
C GLY A 95 1.41 -22.94 4.84
N TYR A 96 1.31 -21.97 3.93
CA TYR A 96 1.23 -22.22 2.49
C TYR A 96 2.57 -22.64 1.87
N ALA A 97 3.68 -22.50 2.60
CA ALA A 97 5.01 -22.96 2.17
C ALA A 97 5.03 -24.45 1.84
N LYS A 98 4.24 -25.26 2.54
CA LYS A 98 4.22 -26.73 2.40
C LYS A 98 3.31 -27.22 1.26
N LEU A 99 2.49 -26.35 0.68
CA LEU A 99 1.51 -26.74 -0.33
C LEU A 99 2.15 -26.85 -1.72
N PHE A 100 1.90 -27.96 -2.42
CA PHE A 100 2.37 -28.23 -3.78
C PHE A 100 1.29 -28.99 -4.55
N GLY A 101 1.31 -28.96 -5.87
CA GLY A 101 0.32 -29.69 -6.65
C GLY A 101 -1.04 -29.00 -6.69
N THR A 102 -2.09 -29.80 -6.79
CA THR A 102 -3.49 -29.36 -6.77
C THR A 102 -3.90 -28.54 -5.54
N PRO A 103 -3.47 -28.81 -4.28
CA PRO A 103 -3.87 -27.97 -3.15
C PRO A 103 -3.28 -26.56 -3.23
N LEU A 104 -2.16 -26.36 -3.91
CA LEU A 104 -1.63 -25.02 -4.17
C LEU A 104 -2.57 -24.24 -5.10
N LEU A 105 -3.05 -24.85 -6.17
CA LEU A 105 -3.97 -24.22 -7.12
C LEU A 105 -5.29 -23.84 -6.45
N GLN A 106 -5.84 -24.73 -5.61
CA GLN A 106 -7.04 -24.45 -4.82
C GLN A 106 -6.83 -23.29 -3.82
N THR A 107 -5.62 -23.19 -3.25
CA THR A 107 -5.28 -22.08 -2.35
C THR A 107 -5.22 -20.75 -3.09
N LEU A 108 -4.69 -20.74 -4.32
CA LEU A 108 -4.72 -19.54 -5.17
C LEU A 108 -6.16 -19.10 -5.47
N ASP A 109 -7.04 -20.04 -5.83
CA ASP A 109 -8.45 -19.75 -6.13
C ASP A 109 -9.21 -19.25 -4.90
N SER A 110 -8.98 -19.85 -3.73
CA SER A 110 -9.63 -19.42 -2.48
C SER A 110 -9.13 -18.07 -1.94
N ALA A 111 -7.92 -17.64 -2.32
CA ALA A 111 -7.39 -16.32 -1.98
C ALA A 111 -8.00 -15.18 -2.82
N MET A 112 -8.77 -15.52 -3.88
CA MET A 112 -9.49 -14.53 -4.68
C MET A 112 -10.84 -14.15 -4.03
N PRO A 113 -11.27 -12.87 -4.15
CA PRO A 113 -12.55 -12.40 -3.61
C PRO A 113 -13.75 -13.18 -4.14
N ASP A 114 -13.70 -13.52 -5.43
CA ASP A 114 -14.79 -14.16 -6.18
C ASP A 114 -14.85 -15.68 -5.94
N ARG A 115 -13.80 -16.28 -5.34
CA ARG A 115 -13.62 -17.73 -5.14
C ARG A 115 -13.85 -18.59 -6.39
N GLN A 116 -13.68 -17.99 -7.57
CA GLN A 116 -13.76 -18.68 -8.85
C GLN A 116 -12.55 -19.58 -9.04
N THR A 117 -12.76 -20.75 -9.65
CA THR A 117 -11.71 -21.68 -10.03
C THR A 117 -11.02 -21.22 -11.31
N ARG A 118 -9.94 -20.44 -11.18
CA ARG A 118 -9.14 -19.95 -12.32
C ARG A 118 -7.85 -20.76 -12.46
N PHE A 119 -7.25 -21.15 -11.35
CA PHE A 119 -5.99 -21.89 -11.29
C PHE A 119 -6.20 -23.41 -11.20
N ALA A 120 -7.22 -23.90 -10.50
CA ALA A 120 -7.56 -25.33 -10.45
C ALA A 120 -8.26 -25.80 -11.75
N THR A 121 -7.62 -25.54 -12.88
CA THR A 121 -8.06 -25.88 -14.24
C THR A 121 -6.97 -26.70 -14.94
N GLU A 122 -7.28 -27.27 -16.10
CA GLU A 122 -6.32 -28.03 -16.91
C GLU A 122 -5.05 -27.23 -17.25
N LEU A 123 -5.15 -25.90 -17.39
CA LEU A 123 -4.00 -25.03 -17.62
C LEU A 123 -3.08 -25.00 -16.39
N GLY A 124 -3.64 -24.87 -15.19
CA GLY A 124 -2.86 -24.89 -13.95
C GLY A 124 -2.21 -26.25 -13.69
N GLU A 125 -2.88 -27.34 -13.99
CA GLU A 125 -2.30 -28.69 -13.91
C GLU A 125 -1.15 -28.87 -14.92
N ARG A 126 -1.37 -28.48 -16.19
CA ARG A 126 -0.31 -28.49 -17.23
C ARG A 126 0.88 -27.62 -16.84
N TRP A 127 0.63 -26.48 -16.22
CA TRP A 127 1.68 -25.62 -15.69
C TRP A 127 2.50 -26.35 -14.61
N LEU A 128 1.86 -26.98 -13.62
CA LEU A 128 2.60 -27.73 -12.59
C LEU A 128 3.38 -28.92 -13.16
N VAL A 129 2.83 -29.62 -14.16
CA VAL A 129 3.56 -30.69 -14.86
C VAL A 129 4.76 -30.13 -15.63
N SER A 130 4.64 -28.94 -16.25
CA SER A 130 5.76 -28.28 -16.95
C SER A 130 6.93 -27.92 -16.04
N LEU A 131 6.70 -27.82 -14.72
CA LEU A 131 7.76 -27.56 -13.74
C LEU A 131 8.66 -28.78 -13.49
N VAL A 132 8.10 -29.98 -13.66
CA VAL A 132 8.79 -31.25 -13.38
C VAL A 132 9.26 -31.91 -14.67
N CYS A 133 8.46 -31.80 -15.73
CA CYS A 133 8.70 -32.41 -17.03
C CYS A 133 8.92 -31.35 -18.09
N ASP A 134 10.16 -31.22 -18.55
CA ASP A 134 10.56 -30.33 -19.65
C ASP A 134 9.95 -30.73 -21.02
N GLN A 135 9.34 -31.93 -21.08
CA GLN A 135 8.63 -32.41 -22.27
C GLN A 135 7.25 -31.75 -22.46
N VAL A 136 6.68 -31.16 -21.40
CA VAL A 136 5.38 -30.46 -21.48
C VAL A 136 5.63 -29.00 -21.77
N VAL A 137 5.61 -28.66 -23.06
CA VAL A 137 5.79 -27.28 -23.53
C VAL A 137 4.46 -26.54 -23.47
N LEU A 138 4.40 -25.48 -22.66
CA LEU A 138 3.27 -24.55 -22.65
C LEU A 138 3.23 -23.78 -23.97
N SER A 139 2.07 -23.75 -24.63
CA SER A 139 1.87 -22.93 -25.83
C SER A 139 2.06 -21.45 -25.50
N VAL A 140 2.42 -20.62 -26.49
CA VAL A 140 2.56 -19.16 -26.29
C VAL A 140 1.27 -18.55 -25.73
N SER A 141 0.11 -19.03 -26.17
CA SER A 141 -1.20 -18.62 -25.63
C SER A 141 -1.39 -19.02 -24.16
N ASP A 142 -0.98 -20.23 -23.76
CA ASP A 142 -1.06 -20.68 -22.37
C ASP A 142 -0.12 -19.86 -21.48
N GLN A 143 1.10 -19.56 -21.97
CA GLN A 143 2.07 -18.72 -21.25
C GLN A 143 1.51 -17.33 -20.99
N LEU A 144 0.97 -16.67 -22.02
CA LEU A 144 0.35 -15.35 -21.88
C LEU A 144 -0.86 -15.38 -20.92
N CYS A 145 -1.70 -16.41 -21.03
CA CYS A 145 -2.83 -16.61 -20.14
C CYS A 145 -2.36 -16.79 -18.69
N LEU A 146 -1.34 -17.63 -18.44
CA LEU A 146 -0.79 -17.86 -17.11
C LEU A 146 -0.21 -16.58 -16.50
N VAL A 147 0.55 -15.80 -17.28
CA VAL A 147 1.07 -14.49 -16.83
C VAL A 147 -0.08 -13.56 -16.47
N SER A 148 -1.12 -13.48 -17.29
CA SER A 148 -2.28 -12.64 -17.02
C SER A 148 -3.00 -13.06 -15.73
N LEU A 149 -3.23 -14.36 -15.54
CA LEU A 149 -3.87 -14.92 -14.34
C LEU A 149 -3.05 -14.63 -13.08
N CYS A 150 -1.74 -14.88 -13.13
CA CYS A 150 -0.83 -14.57 -12.02
C CYS A 150 -0.78 -13.06 -11.72
N SER A 151 -0.78 -12.22 -12.75
CA SER A 151 -0.76 -10.77 -12.58
C SER A 151 -2.06 -10.25 -11.95
N ASP A 152 -3.21 -10.79 -12.35
CA ASP A 152 -4.52 -10.46 -11.81
C ASP A 152 -4.62 -10.91 -10.34
N TRP A 153 -4.19 -12.13 -10.06
CA TRP A 153 -4.13 -12.66 -8.70
C TRP A 153 -3.23 -11.82 -7.78
N LEU A 154 -2.03 -11.43 -8.23
CA LEU A 154 -1.13 -10.57 -7.44
C LEU A 154 -1.73 -9.20 -7.11
N GLN A 155 -2.62 -8.67 -7.97
CA GLN A 155 -3.29 -7.40 -7.74
C GLN A 155 -4.49 -7.53 -6.79
N HIS A 156 -5.29 -8.59 -6.95
CA HIS A 156 -6.61 -8.72 -6.31
C HIS A 156 -6.70 -9.73 -5.17
N HIS A 157 -5.65 -10.51 -4.91
CA HIS A 157 -5.66 -11.47 -3.80
C HIS A 157 -5.94 -10.77 -2.47
N GLN A 158 -6.69 -11.45 -1.62
CA GLN A 158 -6.95 -11.00 -0.26
C GLN A 158 -5.84 -11.51 0.64
N THR A 159 -5.29 -10.62 1.47
CA THR A 159 -4.50 -11.06 2.62
C THR A 159 -5.44 -11.77 3.58
N PRO A 160 -5.19 -13.05 3.94
CA PRO A 160 -6.02 -13.72 4.93
C PRO A 160 -6.01 -12.88 6.20
N CYS A 161 -7.19 -12.44 6.63
CA CYS A 161 -7.33 -11.61 7.81
C CYS A 161 -6.73 -12.36 9.01
N PRO A 162 -5.78 -11.79 9.78
CA PRO A 162 -5.18 -12.45 10.95
C PRO A 162 -6.19 -12.79 12.07
N SER A 163 -7.46 -12.44 11.92
CA SER A 163 -8.53 -12.59 12.91
C SER A 163 -8.81 -14.05 13.32
N ALA A 164 -8.26 -15.06 12.63
CA ALA A 164 -8.38 -16.46 13.05
C ALA A 164 -7.31 -16.90 14.08
N ALA A 165 -6.24 -16.13 14.28
CA ALA A 165 -5.20 -16.47 15.25
C ALA A 165 -5.66 -16.23 16.71
N LEU A 166 -6.56 -15.26 16.93
CA LEU A 166 -7.04 -14.92 18.28
C LEU A 166 -8.19 -15.81 18.78
N THR A 167 -8.81 -16.64 17.92
CA THR A 167 -9.90 -17.53 18.32
C THR A 167 -9.45 -18.93 18.71
N VAL A 168 -8.21 -19.32 18.39
CA VAL A 168 -7.65 -20.64 18.80
C VAL A 168 -7.10 -20.59 20.22
N GLU A 169 -6.50 -19.48 20.67
CA GLU A 169 -6.03 -19.34 22.06
C GLU A 169 -7.19 -19.27 23.08
N ALA A 170 -8.36 -18.76 22.69
CA ALA A 170 -9.53 -18.69 23.58
C ALA A 170 -10.32 -20.02 23.71
N ARG A 171 -9.92 -21.09 22.98
CA ARG A 171 -10.54 -22.42 23.12
C ARG A 171 -9.71 -23.41 23.95
N HIS A 172 -8.56 -22.99 24.46
CA HIS A 172 -7.64 -23.81 25.25
C HIS A 172 -7.28 -23.24 26.63
N ALA A 173 -8.00 -22.20 27.09
CA ALA A 173 -7.97 -21.70 28.46
C ALA A 173 -9.36 -21.88 29.10
#